data_AF-A0A0M9WEQ9-F1
#
_entry.id   AF-A0A0M9WEQ9-F1
#
_cell.length_a   1.000
_cell.length_b   1.000
_cell.length_c   1.000
_cell.angle_alpha   90.00
_cell.angle_beta   90.00
_cell.angle_gamma   90.00
#
_symmetry.space_group_name_H-M   'P 1'
#
loop_
_entity.id
_entity.type
_entity.pdbx_description
1 polymer ?
#
loop_
_entity_poly.entity_id
_entity_poly.type
_entity_poly.pdbx_seq_one_letter_code
_entity_poly.pdbx_strand_id
1 'polypeptide(L)'
;MAEVNHRSISTVDHMDGLDLEMKVQSFQAEFKQWKYSLPLACQQANWMDLACEVAVMHVYEMDLVNVFASKMRRTTDSLKHSTSLSSTSRIPLEVLFLCLKSAGQLAQTFLYIPTSEYGSLSYVQWTCIIYAISIIYRLTVGIPQLRDWDVRVARTTVDFDYILDALCSRFDSVPRCNHAGLENGDLFSMMGSIFENVKQTYGRLQLLPQDDSADDAGPVHATSFVSSTLKYRHPCPAFQIWRTGRLG
;
A
#
# COMPACT_ATOMS: atom_id res chain seq x y z
N MET A 1 -29.41 32.33 -24.45
CA MET A 1 -28.96 31.27 -25.38
C MET A 1 -27.50 30.99 -25.07
N ALA A 2 -27.26 30.00 -24.21
CA ALA A 2 -25.96 29.35 -23.96
C ALA A 2 -26.26 28.19 -22.99
N GLU A 3 -26.63 27.05 -23.57
CA GLU A 3 -26.90 25.82 -22.85
C GLU A 3 -25.55 25.19 -22.49
N VAL A 4 -25.11 25.39 -21.25
CA VAL A 4 -23.89 24.74 -20.73
C VAL A 4 -24.26 23.29 -20.45
N ASN A 5 -23.95 22.44 -21.41
CA ASN A 5 -24.14 21.01 -21.36
C ASN A 5 -23.22 20.43 -20.28
N HIS A 6 -23.75 20.29 -19.06
CA HIS A 6 -23.13 19.49 -18.00
C HIS A 6 -23.15 18.03 -18.43
N ARG A 7 -22.15 17.61 -19.20
CA ARG A 7 -21.79 16.20 -19.32
C ARG A 7 -21.36 15.73 -17.94
N SER A 8 -22.32 15.16 -17.22
CA SER A 8 -22.09 14.31 -16.07
C SER A 8 -21.00 13.31 -16.43
N ILE A 9 -19.83 13.42 -15.80
CA ILE A 9 -18.84 12.35 -15.73
C ILE A 9 -19.43 11.31 -14.77
N SER A 10 -20.39 10.56 -15.30
CA SER A 10 -21.11 9.48 -14.65
C SER A 10 -20.89 8.20 -15.45
N THR A 11 -19.63 7.86 -15.65
CA THR A 11 -19.21 6.60 -16.29
C THR A 11 -17.95 6.10 -15.57
N VAL A 12 -18.07 5.86 -14.26
CA VAL A 12 -17.33 4.73 -13.69
C VAL A 12 -18.28 3.56 -13.81
N ASP A 13 -18.50 3.15 -15.07
CA ASP A 13 -19.10 1.86 -15.36
C ASP A 13 -18.20 0.80 -14.74
N HIS A 14 -18.82 -0.25 -14.24
CA HIS A 14 -18.17 -1.36 -13.56
C HIS A 14 -17.18 -2.05 -14.51
N MET A 15 -15.94 -1.55 -14.54
CA MET A 15 -14.89 -2.03 -15.42
C MET A 15 -14.42 -3.39 -14.92
N ASP A 16 -14.62 -4.44 -15.72
CA ASP A 16 -14.16 -5.79 -15.43
C ASP A 16 -12.62 -5.82 -15.31
N GLY A 17 -12.08 -6.69 -14.46
CA GLY A 17 -10.65 -6.81 -14.19
C GLY A 17 -9.82 -7.06 -15.46
N LEU A 18 -10.40 -7.80 -16.42
CA LEU A 18 -9.79 -8.04 -17.74
C LEU A 18 -9.69 -6.76 -18.59
N ASP A 19 -10.72 -5.92 -18.60
CA ASP A 19 -10.68 -4.64 -19.33
C ASP A 19 -9.67 -3.68 -18.69
N LEU A 20 -9.60 -3.69 -17.36
CA LEU A 20 -8.59 -2.92 -16.64
C LEU A 20 -7.17 -3.39 -16.99
N GLU A 21 -6.95 -4.71 -16.99
CA GLU A 21 -5.64 -5.30 -17.33
C GLU A 21 -5.21 -4.96 -18.75
N MET A 22 -6.11 -5.05 -19.73
CA MET A 22 -5.81 -4.66 -21.11
C MET A 22 -5.40 -3.19 -21.23
N LYS A 23 -6.10 -2.28 -20.52
CA LYS A 23 -5.76 -0.85 -20.50
C LYS A 23 -4.41 -0.59 -19.87
N VAL A 24 -4.10 -1.28 -18.77
CA VAL A 24 -2.79 -1.21 -18.12
C VAL A 24 -1.68 -1.71 -19.04
N GLN A 25 -1.89 -2.84 -19.72
CA GLN A 25 -0.91 -3.37 -20.68
C GLN A 25 -0.68 -2.42 -21.86
N SER A 26 -1.75 -1.80 -22.39
CA SER A 26 -1.63 -0.77 -23.43
C SER A 26 -0.80 0.42 -22.94
N PHE A 27 -1.11 0.92 -21.74
CA PHE A 27 -0.35 2.01 -21.12
C PHE A 27 1.14 1.65 -20.95
N GLN A 28 1.45 0.45 -20.46
CA GLN A 28 2.83 -0.01 -20.30
C GLN A 28 3.55 -0.14 -21.65
N ALA A 29 2.87 -0.61 -22.69
CA ALA A 29 3.42 -0.70 -24.04
C ALA A 29 3.74 0.68 -24.62
N GLU A 30 2.81 1.63 -24.50
CA GLU A 30 3.00 3.02 -24.91
C GLU A 30 4.13 3.69 -24.12
N PHE A 31 4.17 3.48 -22.80
CA PHE A 31 5.26 3.98 -21.95
C PHE A 31 6.61 3.43 -22.40
N LYS A 32 6.68 2.14 -22.71
CA LYS A 32 7.92 1.49 -23.19
C LYS A 32 8.35 2.07 -24.54
N GLN A 33 7.42 2.27 -25.47
CA GLN A 33 7.71 2.90 -26.76
C GLN A 33 8.19 4.33 -26.59
N TRP A 34 7.51 5.11 -25.73
CA TRP A 34 7.92 6.46 -25.38
C TRP A 34 9.32 6.48 -24.75
N LYS A 35 9.60 5.58 -23.80
CA LYS A 35 10.92 5.45 -23.17
C LYS A 35 12.02 5.21 -24.21
N TYR A 36 11.80 4.31 -25.18
CA TYR A 36 12.78 4.06 -26.25
C TYR A 36 12.98 5.24 -27.21
N SER A 37 12.05 6.19 -27.27
CA SER A 37 12.22 7.42 -28.06
C SER A 37 13.12 8.46 -27.39
N LEU A 38 13.43 8.30 -26.09
CA LEU A 38 14.26 9.21 -25.32
C LEU A 38 15.76 8.96 -25.57
N PRO A 39 16.66 9.91 -25.22
CA PRO A 39 18.10 9.69 -25.27
C PRO A 39 18.54 8.47 -24.43
N LEU A 40 19.62 7.79 -24.86
CA LEU A 40 20.10 6.54 -24.23
C LEU A 40 20.35 6.67 -22.72
N ALA A 41 20.84 7.83 -22.27
CA ALA A 41 21.05 8.13 -20.85
C ALA A 41 19.75 8.09 -20.04
N CYS A 42 18.61 8.48 -20.64
CA CYS A 42 17.30 8.36 -20.02
C CYS A 42 16.83 6.90 -20.08
N GLN A 43 16.98 6.21 -21.22
CA GLN A 43 16.54 4.81 -21.39
C GLN A 43 17.11 3.86 -20.33
N GLN A 44 18.35 4.08 -19.89
CA GLN A 44 19.04 3.25 -18.92
C GLN A 44 18.69 3.60 -17.46
N ALA A 45 17.90 4.65 -17.22
CA ALA A 45 17.52 5.04 -15.86
C ALA A 45 16.44 4.09 -15.32
N ASN A 46 16.81 3.29 -14.31
CA ASN A 46 15.92 2.36 -13.58
C ASN A 46 14.69 3.06 -12.97
N TRP A 47 14.79 4.37 -12.72
CA TRP A 47 13.73 5.17 -12.12
C TRP A 47 12.47 5.31 -12.98
N MET A 48 12.61 5.25 -14.30
CA MET A 48 11.45 5.32 -15.19
C MET A 48 10.62 4.03 -15.13
N ASP A 49 11.26 2.87 -15.05
CA ASP A 49 10.55 1.60 -14.90
C ASP A 49 9.87 1.55 -13.53
N LEU A 50 10.57 1.97 -12.47
CA LEU A 50 10.00 2.07 -11.13
C LEU A 50 8.78 3.00 -11.08
N ALA A 51 8.83 4.16 -11.76
CA ALA A 51 7.71 5.08 -11.83
C ALA A 51 6.51 4.48 -12.57
N CYS A 52 6.76 3.73 -13.65
CA CYS A 52 5.72 3.01 -14.38
C CYS A 52 5.06 1.94 -13.48
N GLU A 53 5.86 1.12 -12.78
CA GLU A 53 5.36 0.11 -11.84
C GLU A 53 4.51 0.73 -10.71
N VAL A 54 4.93 1.88 -10.18
CA VAL A 54 4.15 2.63 -9.18
C VAL A 54 2.81 3.09 -9.75
N ALA A 55 2.79 3.63 -10.97
CA ALA A 55 1.55 4.07 -11.61
C ALA A 55 0.59 2.88 -11.82
N VAL A 56 1.11 1.74 -12.27
CA VAL A 56 0.35 0.50 -12.48
C VAL A 56 -0.26 -0.01 -11.17
N MET A 57 0.55 -0.08 -10.11
CA MET A 57 0.08 -0.48 -8.78
C MET A 57 -1.03 0.46 -8.26
N HIS A 58 -0.88 1.77 -8.44
CA HIS A 58 -1.92 2.74 -8.04
C HIS A 58 -3.23 2.58 -8.81
N VAL A 59 -3.17 2.20 -10.08
CA VAL A 59 -4.38 1.93 -10.88
C VAL A 59 -5.16 0.75 -10.30
N TYR A 60 -4.48 -0.31 -9.86
CA TYR A 60 -5.12 -1.48 -9.26
C TYR A 60 -5.53 -1.27 -7.79
N GLU A 61 -4.95 -0.29 -7.10
CA GLU A 61 -5.20 -0.09 -5.68
C GLU A 61 -6.65 0.29 -5.36
N MET A 62 -7.36 0.99 -6.25
CA MET A 62 -8.81 1.20 -6.17
C MET A 62 -9.32 1.66 -4.77
N ASP A 63 -8.58 2.57 -4.10
CA ASP A 63 -8.82 3.09 -2.74
C ASP A 63 -8.66 2.08 -1.58
N LEU A 64 -8.03 0.91 -1.83
CA LEU A 64 -7.82 -0.13 -0.82
C LEU A 64 -7.05 0.36 0.42
N VAL A 65 -6.00 1.15 0.20
CA VAL A 65 -5.08 1.64 1.23
C VAL A 65 -5.51 3.00 1.77
N ASN A 66 -6.16 3.83 0.95
CA ASN A 66 -6.58 5.18 1.36
C ASN A 66 -7.91 5.20 2.14
N VAL A 67 -7.87 4.75 3.39
CA VAL A 67 -9.02 4.77 4.32
C VAL A 67 -9.60 6.19 4.48
N PHE A 68 -8.77 7.23 4.41
CA PHE A 68 -9.21 8.63 4.53
C PHE A 68 -10.01 9.11 3.30
N ALA A 69 -9.56 8.77 2.09
CA ALA A 69 -10.32 9.05 0.88
C ALA A 69 -11.67 8.31 0.89
N SER A 70 -11.69 7.05 1.33
CA SER A 70 -12.93 6.26 1.45
C SER A 70 -13.92 6.88 2.45
N LYS A 71 -13.44 7.47 3.55
CA LYS A 71 -14.28 8.12 4.57
C LYS A 71 -14.83 9.47 4.08
N MET A 72 -14.03 10.25 3.35
CA MET A 72 -14.44 11.52 2.74
C MET A 72 -15.55 11.31 1.70
N ARG A 73 -15.42 10.27 0.86
CA ARG A 73 -16.40 9.89 -0.18
C ARG A 73 -17.74 9.46 0.43
N ARG A 74 -17.73 8.62 1.47
CA ARG A 74 -18.95 8.25 2.21
C ARG A 74 -19.68 9.44 2.82
N THR A 75 -18.93 10.44 3.31
CA THR A 75 -19.53 11.63 3.95
C THR A 75 -20.21 12.54 2.92
N THR A 76 -19.70 12.58 1.69
CA THR A 76 -20.29 13.35 0.60
C THR A 76 -21.51 12.66 -0.03
N ASP A 77 -21.50 11.34 -0.12
CA ASP A 77 -22.64 10.56 -0.65
C ASP A 77 -23.77 10.41 0.37
N SER A 78 -23.46 10.34 1.67
CA SER A 78 -24.45 10.30 2.76
C SER A 78 -25.31 11.57 2.85
N LEU A 79 -24.87 12.70 2.28
CA LEU A 79 -25.65 13.93 2.26
C LEU A 79 -26.66 13.96 1.09
N LYS A 80 -26.51 13.07 0.09
CA LYS A 80 -27.33 13.08 -1.13
C LYS A 80 -28.41 12.00 -1.18
N HIS A 81 -28.29 10.88 -0.47
CA HIS A 81 -29.28 9.80 -0.53
C HIS A 81 -29.53 9.12 0.82
N SER A 82 -30.52 9.60 1.56
CA SER A 82 -31.14 8.86 2.67
C SER A 82 -32.13 7.83 2.12
N THR A 83 -31.63 6.73 1.58
CA THR A 83 -32.25 5.37 1.55
C THR A 83 -31.43 4.49 0.61
N SER A 84 -31.24 3.23 1.01
CA SER A 84 -30.65 2.11 0.26
C SER A 84 -29.18 1.79 0.57
N LEU A 85 -29.02 0.66 1.26
CA LEU A 85 -27.96 -0.36 1.16
C LEU A 85 -26.56 0.11 0.76
N SER A 86 -25.63 -0.08 1.70
CA SER A 86 -24.16 -0.13 1.55
C SER A 86 -23.71 -0.61 0.16
N SER A 87 -23.62 0.32 -0.79
CA SER A 87 -22.90 0.14 -2.04
C SER A 87 -21.42 0.39 -1.77
N THR A 88 -20.83 -0.49 -0.96
CA THR A 88 -19.42 -0.80 -1.20
C THR A 88 -19.40 -1.40 -2.61
N SER A 89 -19.04 -0.58 -3.60
CA SER A 89 -18.69 -1.05 -4.93
C SER A 89 -17.74 -2.22 -4.72
N ARG A 90 -18.22 -3.45 -4.95
CA ARG A 90 -17.43 -4.65 -4.71
C ARG A 90 -16.21 -4.53 -5.61
N ILE A 91 -15.03 -4.36 -5.01
CA ILE A 91 -13.78 -4.37 -5.76
C ILE A 91 -13.66 -5.78 -6.34
N PRO A 92 -13.52 -5.96 -7.66
CA PRO A 92 -13.38 -7.29 -8.24
C PRO A 92 -12.15 -8.00 -7.68
N LEU A 93 -12.28 -9.31 -7.38
CA LEU A 93 -11.19 -10.09 -6.78
C LEU A 93 -9.96 -10.14 -7.70
N GLU A 94 -10.18 -10.16 -9.01
CA GLU A 94 -9.15 -10.15 -10.04
C GLU A 94 -8.29 -8.88 -9.92
N VAL A 95 -8.92 -7.73 -9.67
CA VAL A 95 -8.22 -6.44 -9.51
C VAL A 95 -7.37 -6.44 -8.23
N LEU A 96 -7.85 -7.07 -7.16
CA LEU A 96 -7.07 -7.24 -5.92
C LEU A 96 -5.84 -8.14 -6.14
N PHE A 97 -5.97 -9.20 -6.94
CA PHE A 97 -4.82 -10.02 -7.32
C PHE A 97 -3.83 -9.26 -8.20
N LEU A 98 -4.29 -8.45 -9.14
CA LEU A 98 -3.43 -7.58 -9.95
C LEU A 98 -2.72 -6.53 -9.09
N CYS A 99 -3.42 -5.96 -8.10
CA CYS A 99 -2.86 -5.06 -7.10
C CYS A 99 -1.75 -5.75 -6.27
N LEU A 100 -2.03 -6.95 -5.76
CA LEU A 100 -1.04 -7.72 -4.99
C LEU A 100 0.20 -8.06 -5.83
N LYS A 101 0.00 -8.53 -7.07
CA LYS A 101 1.10 -8.87 -7.97
C LYS A 101 1.95 -7.65 -8.32
N SER A 102 1.32 -6.53 -8.67
CA SER A 102 2.04 -5.29 -9.00
C SER A 102 2.81 -4.73 -7.79
N ALA A 103 2.24 -4.76 -6.59
CA ALA A 103 2.94 -4.37 -5.37
C ALA A 103 4.13 -5.31 -5.06
N GLY A 104 3.94 -6.62 -5.23
CA GLY A 104 5.01 -7.61 -5.09
C GLY A 104 6.15 -7.40 -6.09
N GLN A 105 5.82 -7.15 -7.35
CA GLN A 105 6.80 -6.82 -8.38
C GLN A 105 7.57 -5.55 -8.03
N LEU A 106 6.89 -4.47 -7.63
CA LEU A 106 7.55 -3.23 -7.23
C LEU A 106 8.52 -3.43 -6.05
N ALA A 107 8.12 -4.25 -5.06
CA ALA A 107 9.00 -4.58 -3.94
C ALA A 107 10.23 -5.39 -4.39
N GLN A 108 10.07 -6.33 -5.32
CA GLN A 108 11.19 -7.06 -5.91
C GLN A 108 12.11 -6.14 -6.73
N THR A 109 11.56 -5.27 -7.57
CA THR A 109 12.31 -4.25 -8.33
C THR A 109 13.13 -3.37 -7.40
N PHE A 110 12.54 -2.94 -6.28
CA PHE A 110 13.25 -2.17 -5.25
C PHE A 110 14.42 -2.95 -4.66
N LEU A 111 14.24 -4.25 -4.38
CA LEU A 111 15.30 -5.11 -3.87
C LEU A 111 16.45 -5.34 -4.88
N TYR A 112 16.26 -5.09 -6.18
CA TYR A 112 17.38 -5.14 -7.14
C TYR A 112 18.29 -3.91 -7.06
N ILE A 113 17.86 -2.82 -6.41
CA ILE A 113 18.68 -1.62 -6.24
C ILE A 113 19.86 -1.95 -5.30
N PRO A 114 21.10 -1.61 -5.69
CA PRO A 114 22.26 -1.78 -4.81
C PRO A 114 22.11 -0.96 -3.52
N THR A 115 22.48 -1.52 -2.37
CA THR A 115 22.38 -0.83 -1.07
C THR A 115 23.25 0.43 -1.00
N SER A 116 24.32 0.50 -1.80
CA SER A 116 25.15 1.70 -1.97
C SER A 116 24.39 2.89 -2.57
N GLU A 117 23.32 2.63 -3.33
CA GLU A 117 22.51 3.66 -3.98
C GLU A 117 21.33 4.11 -3.11
N TYR A 118 21.05 3.44 -1.99
CA TYR A 118 19.89 3.74 -1.16
C TYR A 118 19.91 5.18 -0.65
N GLY A 119 21.07 5.70 -0.27
CA GLY A 119 21.22 7.10 0.17
C GLY A 119 20.89 8.15 -0.91
N SER A 120 20.87 7.76 -2.19
CA SER A 120 20.54 8.63 -3.31
C SER A 120 19.06 8.58 -3.72
N LEU A 121 18.29 7.66 -3.12
CA LEU A 121 16.85 7.55 -3.38
C LEU A 121 16.11 8.78 -2.88
N SER A 122 15.28 9.33 -3.75
CA SER A 122 14.35 10.42 -3.40
C SER A 122 13.29 9.96 -2.40
N TYR A 123 12.72 10.91 -1.67
CA TYR A 123 11.61 10.67 -0.75
C TYR A 123 10.42 9.96 -1.43
N VAL A 124 10.14 10.29 -2.68
CA VAL A 124 9.05 9.67 -3.46
C VAL A 124 9.31 8.18 -3.62
N GLN A 125 10.51 7.79 -4.04
CA GLN A 125 10.89 6.38 -4.21
C GLN A 125 10.81 5.60 -2.89
N TRP A 126 11.18 6.25 -1.79
CA TRP A 126 11.01 5.68 -0.44
C TRP A 126 9.56 5.46 -0.07
N THR A 127 8.70 6.41 -0.39
CA THR A 127 7.27 6.30 -0.09
C THR A 127 6.62 5.20 -0.93
N CYS A 128 7.09 4.99 -2.18
CA CYS A 128 6.60 3.93 -3.05
C CYS A 128 6.82 2.53 -2.45
N ILE A 129 8.00 2.24 -1.90
CA ILE A 129 8.24 0.93 -1.26
C ILE A 129 7.39 0.76 0.02
N ILE A 130 7.27 1.80 0.84
CA ILE A 130 6.41 1.77 2.05
C ILE A 130 4.96 1.47 1.65
N TYR A 131 4.50 2.07 0.56
CA TYR A 131 3.15 1.89 0.05
C TYR A 131 2.94 0.47 -0.51
N ALA A 132 3.89 -0.07 -1.27
CA ALA A 132 3.85 -1.46 -1.75
C ALA A 132 3.76 -2.46 -0.58
N ILE A 133 4.62 -2.28 0.43
CA ILE A 133 4.63 -3.11 1.64
C ILE A 133 3.30 -3.02 2.39
N SER A 134 2.68 -1.82 2.42
CA SER A 134 1.36 -1.63 3.03
C SER A 134 0.25 -2.38 2.28
N ILE A 135 0.27 -2.37 0.93
CA ILE A 135 -0.67 -3.14 0.11
C ILE A 135 -0.51 -4.64 0.38
N ILE A 136 0.71 -5.14 0.25
CA ILE A 136 1.00 -6.58 0.43
C ILE A 136 0.58 -7.00 1.83
N TYR A 137 0.97 -6.25 2.86
CA TYR A 137 0.59 -6.53 4.25
C TYR A 137 -0.93 -6.62 4.41
N ARG A 138 -1.68 -5.63 3.92
CA ARG A 138 -3.14 -5.63 4.09
C ARG A 138 -3.81 -6.80 3.36
N LEU A 139 -3.38 -7.11 2.15
CA LEU A 139 -3.95 -8.20 1.36
C LEU A 139 -3.53 -9.59 1.88
N THR A 140 -2.36 -9.73 2.51
CA THR A 140 -1.87 -11.01 3.05
C THR A 140 -2.23 -11.23 4.53
N VAL A 141 -2.63 -10.19 5.25
CA VAL A 141 -3.27 -10.33 6.56
C VAL A 141 -4.77 -10.56 6.41
N GLY A 142 -5.40 -9.86 5.46
CA GLY A 142 -6.84 -9.85 5.26
C GLY A 142 -7.44 -8.48 5.58
N ILE A 143 -8.54 -8.16 4.90
CA ILE A 143 -9.28 -6.92 5.07
C ILE A 143 -10.72 -7.31 5.41
N PRO A 144 -11.27 -6.96 6.59
CA PRO A 144 -12.62 -7.38 6.99
C PRO A 144 -13.73 -7.00 6.01
N GLN A 145 -13.51 -5.93 5.23
CA GLN A 145 -14.45 -5.47 4.21
C GLN A 145 -14.48 -6.36 2.95
N LEU A 146 -13.52 -7.27 2.78
CA LEU A 146 -13.38 -8.13 1.60
C LEU A 146 -13.67 -9.60 1.97
N ARG A 147 -14.94 -9.92 2.18
CA ARG A 147 -15.38 -11.25 2.66
C ARG A 147 -14.98 -12.41 1.74
N ASP A 148 -14.92 -12.17 0.42
CA ASP A 148 -14.62 -13.20 -0.58
C ASP A 148 -13.11 -13.34 -0.86
N TRP A 149 -12.26 -12.58 -0.16
CA TRP A 149 -10.80 -12.59 -0.37
C TRP A 149 -10.12 -13.74 0.37
N ASP A 150 -9.60 -14.72 -0.37
CA ASP A 150 -8.81 -15.81 0.23
C ASP A 150 -7.36 -15.37 0.46
N VAL A 151 -7.08 -15.04 1.72
CA VAL A 151 -5.75 -14.65 2.21
C VAL A 151 -4.69 -15.75 2.00
N ARG A 152 -5.07 -17.03 2.00
CA ARG A 152 -4.11 -18.12 1.76
C ARG A 152 -3.60 -18.06 0.33
N VAL A 153 -4.49 -17.80 -0.62
CA VAL A 153 -4.11 -17.60 -2.03
C VAL A 153 -3.23 -16.35 -2.16
N ALA A 154 -3.57 -15.27 -1.47
CA ALA A 154 -2.75 -14.05 -1.43
C ALA A 154 -1.32 -14.33 -0.95
N ARG A 155 -1.16 -15.06 0.17
CA ARG A 155 0.15 -15.43 0.73
C ARG A 155 0.97 -16.34 -0.19
N THR A 156 0.31 -17.18 -1.00
CA THR A 156 1.02 -17.98 -2.02
C THR A 156 1.37 -17.19 -3.29
N THR A 157 0.70 -16.06 -3.52
CA THR A 157 0.93 -15.24 -4.72
C THR A 157 2.17 -14.37 -4.58
N VAL A 158 2.42 -13.84 -3.39
CA VAL A 158 3.60 -13.03 -3.07
C VAL A 158 4.22 -13.56 -1.79
N ASP A 159 5.49 -14.00 -1.89
CA ASP A 159 6.29 -14.40 -0.73
C ASP A 159 6.70 -13.17 0.08
N PHE A 160 5.79 -12.70 0.92
CA PHE A 160 5.98 -11.48 1.69
C PHE A 160 7.00 -11.66 2.82
N ASP A 161 7.11 -12.87 3.38
CA ASP A 161 8.12 -13.19 4.39
C ASP A 161 9.53 -13.04 3.78
N TYR A 162 9.76 -13.56 2.57
CA TYR A 162 11.02 -13.35 1.84
C TYR A 162 11.30 -11.86 1.57
N ILE A 163 10.28 -11.10 1.14
CA ILE A 163 10.45 -9.65 0.88
C ILE A 163 10.87 -8.92 2.15
N LEU A 164 10.23 -9.19 3.29
CA LEU A 164 10.56 -8.57 4.57
C LEU A 164 11.95 -8.97 5.05
N ASP A 165 12.33 -10.24 4.93
CA ASP A 165 13.68 -10.74 5.24
C ASP A 165 14.75 -10.04 4.42
N ALA A 166 14.53 -9.92 3.11
CA ALA A 166 15.44 -9.25 2.20
C ALA A 166 15.57 -7.75 2.53
N LEU A 167 14.46 -7.08 2.87
CA LEU A 167 14.49 -5.68 3.30
C LEU A 167 15.28 -5.53 4.60
N CYS A 168 14.96 -6.28 5.65
CA CYS A 168 15.70 -6.23 6.92
C CYS A 168 17.21 -6.42 6.70
N SER A 169 17.59 -7.47 5.97
CA SER A 169 19.00 -7.77 5.67
C SER A 169 19.69 -6.62 4.92
N ARG A 170 19.02 -6.01 3.94
CA ARG A 170 19.60 -4.89 3.20
C ARG A 170 19.78 -3.66 4.06
N PHE A 171 18.81 -3.29 4.90
CA PHE A 171 18.95 -2.12 5.78
C PHE A 171 19.97 -2.31 6.90
N ASP A 172 20.13 -3.53 7.40
CA ASP A 172 21.18 -3.84 8.37
C ASP A 172 22.59 -3.73 7.75
N SER A 173 22.70 -3.91 6.44
CA SER A 173 23.97 -3.79 5.70
C SER A 173 24.35 -2.35 5.35
N VAL A 174 23.42 -1.39 5.43
CA VAL A 174 23.70 0.02 5.13
C VAL A 174 24.52 0.63 6.26
N PRO A 175 25.70 1.22 5.98
CA PRO A 175 26.50 1.87 7.01
C PRO A 175 25.69 2.96 7.72
N ARG A 176 25.61 2.88 9.05
CA ARG A 176 24.97 3.94 9.85
C ARG A 176 25.75 5.23 9.66
N CYS A 177 25.06 6.31 9.30
CA CYS A 177 25.68 7.61 9.17
C CYS A 177 26.29 8.03 10.52
N ASN A 178 27.51 8.57 10.50
CA ASN A 178 28.25 8.95 11.71
C ASN A 178 27.38 9.85 12.61
N HIS A 179 26.99 9.31 13.77
CA HIS A 179 25.98 9.83 14.71
C HIS A 179 26.38 11.14 15.44
N ALA A 180 27.30 11.94 14.92
CA ALA A 180 27.76 13.15 15.59
C ALA A 180 26.79 14.34 15.48
N GLY A 181 25.71 14.27 14.67
CA GLY A 181 24.84 15.42 14.39
C GLY A 181 23.32 15.19 14.38
N LEU A 182 22.83 13.97 14.58
CA LEU A 182 21.40 13.65 14.54
C LEU A 182 21.00 12.85 15.77
N GLU A 183 20.37 13.51 16.75
CA GLU A 183 19.92 12.91 18.02
C GLU A 183 18.97 11.70 17.85
N ASN A 184 18.33 11.56 16.69
CA ASN A 184 17.33 10.53 16.39
C ASN A 184 17.71 9.56 15.25
N GLY A 185 18.96 9.61 14.76
CA GLY A 185 19.39 8.85 13.58
C GLY A 185 18.83 9.40 12.26
N ASP A 186 19.33 8.90 11.12
CA ASP A 186 18.75 9.20 9.81
C ASP A 186 17.59 8.22 9.48
N LEU A 187 16.76 8.58 8.50
CA LEU A 187 15.61 7.75 8.08
C LEU A 187 16.07 6.33 7.74
N PHE A 188 17.19 6.19 7.03
CA PHE A 188 17.76 4.91 6.60
C PHE A 188 18.12 4.00 7.78
N SER A 189 18.71 4.56 8.83
CA SER A 189 19.07 3.85 10.05
C SER A 189 17.83 3.37 10.82
N MET A 190 16.69 4.06 10.68
CA MET A 190 15.42 3.64 11.27
C MET A 190 14.67 2.60 10.44
N MET A 191 14.84 2.58 9.11
CA MET A 191 14.07 1.69 8.22
C MET A 191 14.25 0.21 8.54
N GLY A 192 15.47 -0.23 8.88
CA GLY A 192 15.70 -1.62 9.30
C GLY A 192 14.86 -2.02 10.52
N SER A 193 14.81 -1.15 11.54
CA SER A 193 13.98 -1.38 12.73
C SER A 193 12.48 -1.35 12.43
N ILE A 194 12.05 -0.50 11.48
CA ILE A 194 10.64 -0.43 11.04
C ILE A 194 10.25 -1.74 10.35
N PHE A 195 11.03 -2.21 9.37
CA PHE A 195 10.71 -3.45 8.66
C PHE A 195 10.77 -4.68 9.57
N GLU A 196 11.70 -4.71 10.54
CA GLU A 196 11.73 -5.77 11.54
C GLU A 196 10.47 -5.77 12.41
N ASN A 197 9.97 -4.60 12.80
CA ASN A 197 8.71 -4.51 13.52
C ASN A 197 7.50 -4.95 12.68
N VAL A 198 7.47 -4.58 11.39
CA VAL A 198 6.44 -5.04 10.44
C VAL A 198 6.47 -6.56 10.32
N LYS A 199 7.67 -7.16 10.17
CA LYS A 199 7.86 -8.61 10.10
C LYS A 199 7.35 -9.34 11.34
N GLN A 200 7.75 -8.88 12.52
CA GLN A 200 7.27 -9.47 13.78
C GLN A 200 5.75 -9.37 13.93
N THR A 201 5.18 -8.22 13.57
CA THR A 201 3.73 -8.01 13.62
C THR A 201 3.01 -8.91 12.62
N TYR A 202 3.53 -9.00 11.39
CA TYR A 202 2.99 -9.83 10.33
C TYR A 202 3.00 -11.32 10.71
N GLY A 203 4.15 -11.86 11.15
CA GLY A 203 4.26 -13.26 11.57
C GLY A 203 3.31 -13.60 12.73
N ARG A 204 3.08 -12.67 13.66
CA ARG A 204 2.08 -12.85 14.72
C ARG A 204 0.65 -12.90 14.17
N LEU A 205 0.30 -12.04 13.22
CA LEU A 205 -1.04 -11.99 12.64
C LEU A 205 -1.33 -13.17 11.71
N GLN A 206 -0.31 -13.75 11.08
CA GLN A 206 -0.45 -14.96 10.27
C GLN A 206 -0.98 -16.16 11.06
N LEU A 207 -0.69 -16.23 12.37
CA LEU A 207 -1.07 -17.32 13.27
C LEU A 207 -2.50 -17.21 13.81
N LEU A 208 -3.19 -16.07 13.60
CA LEU A 208 -4.54 -15.88 14.12
C LEU A 208 -5.56 -16.64 13.26
N PRO A 209 -6.61 -17.22 13.88
CA PRO A 209 -7.72 -17.82 13.14
C PRO A 209 -8.35 -16.79 12.19
N GLN A 210 -8.51 -17.16 10.92
CA GLN A 210 -9.04 -16.27 9.88
C GLN A 210 -10.54 -16.45 9.64
N ASP A 211 -11.16 -17.44 10.27
CA ASP A 211 -12.56 -17.82 10.05
C ASP A 211 -13.58 -16.82 10.64
N ASP A 212 -13.16 -15.93 11.55
CA ASP A 212 -14.04 -14.95 12.21
C ASP A 212 -14.10 -13.58 11.50
N SER A 213 -13.31 -13.36 10.44
CA SER A 213 -13.19 -12.05 9.78
C SER A 213 -14.47 -11.55 9.11
N ALA A 214 -15.51 -12.38 8.96
CA ALA A 214 -16.73 -12.04 8.25
C ALA A 214 -17.71 -11.17 9.07
N ASP A 215 -17.68 -11.23 10.40
CA ASP A 215 -18.65 -10.55 11.29
C ASP A 215 -18.07 -9.38 12.10
N ASP A 216 -16.83 -9.00 11.84
CA ASP A 216 -16.13 -8.00 12.64
C ASP A 216 -16.48 -6.56 12.26
N ALA A 217 -17.50 -6.02 12.93
CA ALA A 217 -17.82 -4.59 12.97
C ALA A 217 -16.76 -3.75 13.73
N GLY A 218 -15.65 -4.34 14.17
CA GLY A 218 -14.55 -3.66 14.88
C GLY A 218 -13.17 -4.20 14.47
N PRO A 219 -12.09 -3.44 14.64
CA PRO A 219 -10.75 -3.92 14.32
C PRO A 219 -10.29 -4.91 15.40
N VAL A 220 -10.47 -6.21 15.17
CA VAL A 220 -9.98 -7.29 16.07
C VAL A 220 -8.48 -7.17 16.34
N HIS A 221 -7.74 -6.56 15.43
CA HIS A 221 -6.29 -6.49 15.47
C HIS A 221 -5.70 -5.30 16.25
N ALA A 222 -6.53 -4.35 16.73
CA ALA A 222 -6.03 -3.20 17.48
C ALA A 222 -6.04 -3.40 19.01
N THR A 223 -6.86 -4.32 19.52
CA THR A 223 -7.09 -4.47 20.97
C THR A 223 -6.77 -5.85 21.54
N SER A 224 -6.44 -6.84 20.69
CA SER A 224 -6.17 -8.22 21.14
C SER A 224 -4.82 -8.42 21.83
N PHE A 225 -3.99 -7.39 21.93
CA PHE A 225 -2.69 -7.49 22.58
C PHE A 225 -2.58 -6.48 23.72
N VAL A 226 -2.22 -6.99 24.91
CA VAL A 226 -1.75 -6.19 26.04
C VAL A 226 -0.71 -5.22 25.51
N SER A 227 -0.88 -3.92 25.78
CA SER A 227 0.07 -2.86 25.47
C SER A 227 1.47 -3.30 25.89
N SER A 228 2.23 -3.88 24.96
CA SER A 228 3.66 -4.04 25.12
C SER A 228 4.19 -2.63 25.36
N THR A 229 4.92 -2.49 26.46
CA THR A 229 5.49 -1.27 27.01
C THR A 229 6.56 -0.66 26.10
N LEU A 230 6.24 -0.48 24.82
CA LEU A 230 6.94 0.44 23.94
C LEU A 230 6.66 1.84 24.46
N LYS A 231 7.56 2.31 25.34
CA LYS A 231 7.68 3.72 25.71
C LYS A 231 8.10 4.49 24.46
N TYR A 232 7.15 4.80 23.58
CA TYR A 232 7.35 5.81 22.54
C TYR A 232 7.65 7.13 23.26
N ARG A 233 8.91 7.59 23.20
CA ARG A 233 9.36 8.81 23.90
C ARG A 233 8.71 10.08 23.37
N HIS A 234 8.14 10.05 22.16
CA HIS A 234 7.49 11.21 21.56
C HIS A 234 6.16 10.80 20.92
N PRO A 235 5.02 11.37 21.37
CA PRO A 235 3.75 11.22 20.68
C PRO A 235 3.87 11.75 19.26
N CYS A 236 3.41 10.98 18.27
CA CYS A 236 3.23 11.49 16.91
C CYS A 236 2.17 12.61 16.95
N PRO A 237 2.48 13.85 16.52
CA PRO A 237 1.53 14.97 16.58
C PRO A 237 0.24 14.72 15.79
N ALA A 238 0.28 13.83 14.79
CA ALA A 238 -0.85 13.52 13.92
C ALA A 238 -1.94 12.63 14.57
N PHE A 239 -1.65 11.98 15.72
CA PHE A 239 -2.55 10.97 16.33
C PHE A 239 -2.97 11.30 17.77
N GLN A 240 -3.20 12.58 18.10
CA GLN A 240 -3.59 12.99 19.45
C GLN A 240 -4.98 12.47 19.90
N ILE A 241 -5.81 11.96 18.98
CA ILE A 241 -7.25 11.75 19.23
C ILE A 241 -7.59 10.38 19.84
N TRP A 242 -6.66 9.42 19.88
CA TRP A 242 -6.96 8.06 20.40
C TRP A 242 -6.94 7.93 21.92
N ARG A 243 -6.86 9.03 22.69
CA ARG A 243 -6.63 8.97 24.14
C ARG A 243 -7.85 9.16 25.05
N THR A 244 -9.04 9.39 24.53
CA THR A 244 -10.23 9.51 25.39
C THR A 244 -11.25 8.43 25.08
N GLY A 245 -10.92 7.21 25.49
CA GLY A 245 -11.93 6.29 25.99
C GLY A 245 -12.51 6.86 27.28
N ARG A 246 -13.70 7.46 27.19
CA ARG A 246 -14.67 7.41 28.28
C ARG A 246 -15.93 6.80 27.72
N LEU A 247 -16.14 5.54 28.09
CA LEU A 247 -17.47 4.94 28.15
C LEU A 247 -18.31 5.78 29.10
N GLY A 248 -19.45 6.24 28.59
CA GLY A 248 -20.55 6.90 29.29
C GLY A 248 -21.75 6.84 28.37
#